data_AF-A0A528LHT1-F1
#
_entry.id   AF-A0A528LHT1-F1
#
_cell.length_a   1.000
_cell.length_b   1.000
_cell.length_c   1.000
_cell.angle_alpha   90.00
_cell.angle_beta   90.00
_cell.angle_gamma   90.00
#
_symmetry.space_group_name_H-M   'P 1'
#
loop_
_entity.id
_entity.type
_entity.pdbx_description
1 polymer ?
#
loop_
_entity_poly.entity_id
_entity_poly.type
_entity_poly.pdbx_seq_one_letter_code
_entity_poly.pdbx_strand_id
1 'polypeptide(L)'
;GATSYAMDLVCEQGTLRIDMDRGTMLGRDTTWIDLPGSFEPNWMHNALVREWSAMRDAIADDRPVPVDGAYGRKIIGIIEAAFASNETRREHEIAGAR
;
A
#
# COMPACT_ATOMS: atom_id res chain seq x y z
N GLY A 1 13.11 14.92 9.44
CA GLY A 1 11.74 14.58 9.83
C GLY A 1 11.65 13.07 9.94
N ALA A 2 10.96 12.54 10.95
CA ALA A 2 10.74 11.10 11.05
C ALA A 2 9.85 10.66 9.87
N THR A 3 10.29 9.65 9.14
CA THR A 3 9.49 8.97 8.11
C THR A 3 8.36 8.24 8.81
N SER A 4 7.14 8.78 8.75
CA SER A 4 5.94 8.03 9.12
C SER A 4 5.49 7.19 7.93
N TYR A 5 5.19 5.92 8.15
CA TYR A 5 4.48 5.09 7.18
C TYR A 5 2.99 5.25 7.46
N ALA A 6 2.37 6.23 6.81
CA ALA A 6 0.94 6.46 6.93
C ALA A 6 0.33 6.72 5.57
N MET A 7 -0.92 6.29 5.40
CA MET A 7 -1.69 6.50 4.18
C MET A 7 -3.08 7.01 4.55
N ASP A 8 -3.53 8.06 3.86
CA ASP A 8 -4.88 8.59 4.02
C ASP A 8 -5.70 8.22 2.77
N LEU A 9 -6.83 7.56 2.98
CA LEU A 9 -7.84 7.29 1.96
C LEU A 9 -9.02 8.23 2.19
N VAL A 10 -9.18 9.22 1.31
CA VAL A 10 -10.26 10.21 1.38
C VAL A 10 -11.46 9.70 0.57
N CYS A 11 -12.59 9.52 1.24
CA CYS A 11 -13.84 8.99 0.70
C CYS A 11 -14.98 10.03 0.85
N GLU A 12 -16.13 9.74 0.24
CA GLU A 12 -17.30 10.63 0.23
C GLU A 12 -17.84 10.97 1.64
N GLN A 13 -17.64 10.08 2.62
CA GLN A 13 -18.21 10.21 3.97
C GLN A 13 -17.14 10.36 5.08
N GLY A 14 -15.89 10.61 4.70
CA GLY A 14 -14.78 10.76 5.65
C GLY A 14 -13.47 10.22 5.13
N THR A 15 -12.48 10.17 6.01
CA THR A 15 -11.12 9.75 5.69
C THR A 15 -10.71 8.56 6.54
N LEU A 16 -10.15 7.53 5.94
CA LEU A 16 -9.49 6.43 6.65
C LEU A 16 -7.98 6.69 6.66
N ARG A 17 -7.38 6.83 7.84
CA ARG A 17 -5.92 6.87 8.00
C ARG A 17 -5.43 5.50 8.42
N ILE A 18 -4.51 4.94 7.66
CA ILE A 18 -3.78 3.72 8.00
C ILE A 18 -2.42 4.17 8.52
N ASP A 19 -2.17 4.01 9.81
CA ASP A 19 -0.92 4.39 10.47
C ASP A 19 -0.24 3.13 11.03
N MET A 20 1.00 2.90 10.63
CA MET A 20 1.70 1.65 10.98
C MET A 20 2.22 1.63 12.43
N ASP A 21 2.17 2.75 13.15
CA ASP A 21 2.60 2.84 14.55
C ASP A 21 1.41 2.88 15.52
N ARG A 22 0.29 3.49 15.11
CA ARG A 22 -0.91 3.67 15.96
C ARG A 22 -2.08 2.76 15.57
N GLY A 23 -2.09 2.21 14.37
CA GLY A 23 -3.25 1.52 13.79
C GLY A 23 -4.10 2.45 12.92
N THR A 24 -5.33 2.03 12.63
CA THR A 24 -6.23 2.73 11.72
C THR A 24 -7.10 3.75 12.46
N MET A 25 -7.35 4.90 11.84
CA MET A 25 -8.23 5.96 12.35
C MET A 25 -9.30 6.33 11.32
N LEU A 26 -10.49 6.70 11.80
CA LEU A 26 -11.57 7.26 10.98
C LEU A 26 -11.73 8.75 11.29
N GLY A 27 -11.59 9.58 10.26
CA GLY A 27 -11.82 11.01 10.29
C GLY A 27 -13.18 11.35 9.70
N ARG A 28 -14.08 11.96 10.49
CA ARG A 28 -15.41 12.42 10.06
C ARG A 28 -15.87 13.59 10.91
N ASP A 29 -16.57 14.56 10.32
CA ASP A 29 -17.16 15.71 11.03
C ASP A 29 -16.13 16.43 11.92
N THR A 30 -14.92 16.65 11.37
CA THR A 30 -13.75 17.26 12.05
C THR A 30 -13.18 16.46 13.24
N THR A 31 -13.69 15.26 13.50
CA THR A 31 -13.27 14.39 14.60
C THR A 31 -12.51 13.19 14.06
N TRP A 32 -11.48 12.76 14.79
CA TRP A 32 -10.76 11.52 14.53
C TRP A 32 -11.02 10.51 15.64
N ILE A 33 -11.38 9.29 15.27
CA ILE A 33 -11.56 8.18 16.21
C ILE A 33 -10.64 7.03 15.81
N ASP A 34 -9.97 6.43 16.80
CA ASP A 34 -9.17 5.23 16.57
C ASP A 34 -10.11 4.05 16.28
N LEU A 35 -9.78 3.24 15.27
CA LEU A 35 -10.49 1.99 15.00
C LEU A 35 -9.95 0.92 15.98
N PRO A 36 -10.76 0.41 16.92
CA PRO A 36 -10.26 -0.51 17.93
C PRO A 36 -9.72 -1.81 17.32
N GLY A 37 -8.59 -2.30 17.84
CA GLY A 37 -7.98 -3.56 17.39
C GLY A 37 -7.37 -3.53 16.00
N SER A 38 -7.17 -2.35 15.41
CA SER A 38 -6.61 -2.19 14.06
C SER A 38 -5.08 -2.19 13.99
N PHE A 39 -4.40 -2.16 15.14
CA PHE A 39 -2.95 -2.24 15.21
C PHE A 39 -2.48 -3.70 15.36
N GLU A 40 -1.49 -4.10 14.55
CA GLU A 40 -0.82 -5.39 14.65
C GLU A 40 0.59 -5.22 15.27
N PRO A 41 0.87 -5.81 16.45
CA PRO A 41 2.24 -5.84 16.98
C PRO A 41 3.19 -6.61 16.06
N ASN A 42 4.42 -6.14 15.92
CA ASN A 42 5.44 -6.72 15.04
C ASN A 42 4.97 -6.85 13.57
N TRP A 43 4.14 -5.92 13.10
CA TRP A 43 3.53 -5.96 11.76
C TRP A 43 4.53 -6.22 10.64
N MET A 44 5.75 -5.64 10.71
CA MET A 44 6.79 -5.85 9.68
C MET A 44 7.21 -7.31 9.60
N HIS A 45 7.49 -7.92 10.75
CA HIS A 45 7.87 -9.32 10.81
C HIS A 45 6.73 -10.21 10.33
N ASN A 46 5.51 -9.96 10.80
CA ASN A 46 4.35 -10.76 10.42
C ASN A 46 4.03 -10.62 8.92
N ALA A 47 4.22 -9.43 8.33
CA ALA A 47 4.08 -9.20 6.89
C ALA A 47 5.09 -10.04 6.09
N LEU A 48 6.36 -10.06 6.49
CA LEU A 48 7.39 -10.89 5.87
C LEU A 48 7.04 -12.38 5.98
N VAL A 49 6.65 -12.84 7.17
CA VAL A 49 6.25 -14.24 7.36
C VAL A 49 5.09 -14.62 6.44
N ARG A 50 4.09 -13.75 6.28
CA ARG A 50 2.97 -13.96 5.35
C ARG A 50 3.43 -14.02 3.90
N GLU A 51 4.32 -13.13 3.48
CA GLU A 51 4.85 -13.08 2.10
C GLU A 51 5.63 -14.37 1.75
N TRP A 52 6.59 -14.77 2.60
CA TRP A 52 7.37 -15.99 2.38
C TRP A 52 6.52 -17.26 2.44
N SER A 53 5.52 -17.29 3.33
CA SER A 53 4.57 -18.41 3.39
C SER A 53 3.73 -18.49 2.12
N ALA A 54 3.25 -17.36 1.59
CA ALA A 54 2.49 -17.34 0.34
C ALA A 54 3.34 -17.83 -0.84
N MET A 55 4.62 -17.46 -0.90
CA MET A 55 5.54 -17.98 -1.93
C MET A 55 5.76 -19.49 -1.79
N ARG A 56 5.99 -19.99 -0.56
CA ARG A 56 6.12 -21.43 -0.30
C ARG A 56 4.87 -22.19 -0.75
N ASP A 57 3.70 -21.72 -0.37
CA ASP A 57 2.42 -22.36 -0.69
C ASP A 57 2.15 -22.34 -2.20
N ALA A 58 2.56 -21.28 -2.92
CA ALA A 58 2.48 -21.24 -4.37
C ALA A 58 3.37 -22.31 -5.03
N ILE A 59 4.56 -22.57 -4.48
CA ILE A 59 5.49 -23.59 -5.01
C ILE A 59 5.03 -25.00 -4.67
N ALA A 60 4.62 -25.23 -3.42
CA ALA A 60 4.32 -26.57 -2.92
C ALA A 60 2.92 -27.06 -3.33
N ASP A 61 1.94 -26.15 -3.30
CA ASP A 61 0.52 -26.49 -3.40
C ASP A 61 -0.16 -25.85 -4.63
N ASP A 62 0.62 -25.24 -5.54
CA ASP A 62 0.13 -24.50 -6.73
C ASP A 62 -0.96 -23.46 -6.37
N ARG A 63 -0.82 -22.83 -5.20
CA ARG A 63 -1.78 -21.81 -4.75
C ARG A 63 -1.61 -20.50 -5.52
N PRO A 64 -2.70 -19.74 -5.75
CA PRO A 64 -2.61 -18.43 -6.38
C PRO A 64 -1.69 -17.48 -5.60
N VAL A 65 -0.79 -16.80 -6.31
CA VAL A 65 0.04 -15.74 -5.74
C VAL A 65 -0.82 -14.47 -5.61
N PRO A 66 -0.92 -13.84 -4.42
CA PRO A 66 -1.77 -12.67 -4.22
C PRO A 66 -1.26 -11.41 -4.94
N VAL A 67 0.05 -11.36 -5.24
CA VAL A 67 0.70 -10.27 -5.98
C VAL A 67 1.58 -10.88 -7.06
N ASP A 68 1.17 -10.75 -8.32
CA ASP A 68 1.86 -11.36 -9.45
C ASP A 68 2.85 -10.40 -10.15
N GLY A 69 3.55 -10.92 -11.16
CA GLY A 69 4.50 -10.13 -11.96
C GLY A 69 3.84 -9.02 -12.78
N ALA A 70 2.55 -9.15 -13.12
CA ALA A 70 1.81 -8.11 -13.84
C ALA A 70 1.56 -6.90 -12.92
N TYR A 71 1.16 -7.15 -11.67
CA TYR A 71 1.06 -6.11 -10.64
C TYR A 71 2.41 -5.42 -10.42
N GLY A 72 3.49 -6.20 -10.26
CA GLY A 72 4.84 -5.65 -10.11
C GLY A 72 5.25 -4.74 -11.27
N ARG A 73 4.98 -5.15 -12.52
CA ARG A 73 5.27 -4.34 -13.70
C ARG A 73 4.47 -3.03 -13.74
N LYS A 74 3.23 -3.02 -13.26
CA LYS A 74 2.43 -1.80 -13.14
C LYS A 74 3.05 -0.79 -12.18
N ILE A 75 3.59 -1.24 -11.05
CA ILE A 75 4.30 -0.37 -10.10
C ILE A 75 5.54 0.25 -10.74
N ILE A 76 6.33 -0.54 -11.47
CA ILE A 76 7.50 -0.01 -12.20
C ILE A 76 7.10 1.07 -13.20
N GLY A 77 6.03 0.87 -13.97
CA GLY A 77 5.54 1.88 -14.91
C GLY A 77 5.14 3.21 -14.23
N ILE A 78 4.57 3.16 -13.03
CA ILE A 78 4.27 4.36 -12.23
C ILE A 78 5.54 5.09 -11.81
N ILE A 79 6.55 4.33 -11.34
CA ILE A 79 7.84 4.89 -10.91
C ILE A 79 8.54 5.57 -12.10
N GLU A 80 8.62 4.90 -13.25
CA GLU A 80 9.22 5.44 -14.47
C GLU A 80 8.52 6.72 -14.94
N ALA A 81 7.18 6.73 -14.98
CA ALA A 81 6.41 7.92 -15.33
C ALA A 81 6.64 9.08 -14.34
N ALA A 82 6.80 8.79 -13.04
CA ALA A 82 7.11 9.81 -12.04
C ALA A 82 8.50 10.43 -12.25
N PHE A 83 9.52 9.62 -12.60
CA PHE A 83 10.85 10.12 -12.96
C PHE A 83 10.79 11.02 -14.20
N ALA A 84 10.14 10.56 -15.28
CA ALA A 84 9.98 11.34 -16.51
C ALA A 84 9.21 12.65 -16.27
N SER A 85 8.18 12.61 -15.43
CA SER A 85 7.41 13.79 -15.01
C SER A 85 8.29 14.80 -14.27
N ASN A 86 9.12 14.36 -13.33
CA ASN A 86 10.01 15.24 -12.61
C ASN A 86 11.06 15.90 -13.53
N GLU A 87 11.63 15.15 -14.47
CA GLU A 87 12.63 15.67 -15.43
C GLU A 87 12.04 16.71 -16.38
N THR A 88 10.84 16.45 -16.88
CA THR A 88 10.20 17.29 -17.92
C THR A 88 9.26 18.36 -17.37
N ARG A 89 8.97 18.32 -16.06
CA ARG A 89 8.00 19.19 -15.36
C ARG A 89 6.60 19.15 -15.97
N ARG A 90 6.18 17.98 -16.47
CA ARG A 90 4.88 17.76 -17.12
C ARG A 90 4.32 16.40 -16.74
N GLU A 91 3.02 16.23 -16.90
CA GLU A 91 2.37 14.94 -16.73
C GLU A 91 2.82 13.94 -17.82
N HIS A 92 2.96 12.67 -17.43
CA HIS A 92 3.28 11.56 -18.33
C HIS A 92 2.28 10.43 -18.12
N GLU A 93 1.85 9.81 -19.22
CA GLU A 93 1.07 8.59 -19.15
C GLU A 93 1.91 7.44 -18.57
N ILE A 94 1.27 6.60 -17.78
CA ILE A 94 1.87 5.36 -17.27
C ILE A 94 1.85 4.33 -18.41
N ALA A 95 3.01 3.75 -18.72
CA ALA A 95 3.12 2.73 -19.75
C ALA A 95 2.22 1.52 -19.43
N GLY A 96 1.38 1.10 -20.38
CA GLY A 96 0.49 -0.06 -20.22
C GLY A 96 -0.78 0.21 -19.39
N ALA A 97 -1.16 1.47 -19.17
CA ALA A 97 -2.37 1.84 -18.42
C ALA A 97 -3.70 1.71 -19.20
N ARG A 98 -3.71 1.08 -20.37
CA ARG A 98 -4.93 0.85 -21.18
C ARG A 98 -5.51 -0.53 -20.94
#